data_AF-A0A7V8FH61-F1
#
_entry.id   AF-A0A7V8FH61-F1
#
_cell.length_a   1.000
_cell.length_b   1.000
_cell.length_c   1.000
_cell.angle_alpha   90.00
_cell.angle_beta   90.00
_cell.angle_gamma   90.00
#
_symmetry.space_group_name_H-M   'P 1'
#
loop_
_entity.id
_entity.type
_entity.pdbx_description
1 polymer ?
#
loop_
_entity_poly.entity_id
_entity_poly.type
_entity_poly.pdbx_seq_one_letter_code
_entity_poly.pdbx_strand_id
1 'polypeptide(L)'
;MTAPHASSNFDQAELDKFAALANRWWDADGPQKPLHALNPVRLQYVAERVPLRGARVLDIGCGGGLLSEALAQAGADVTAIDLAPELVKVARLHALESGVKVDYRVQAAEDLAAEQPGSFDVVTCMEMLEHVPDPAAIIAACKRLLKPGGHLFLSTINRTAAAFAVAIVGAEYVARLLPKGTHHYQEFIKPAELARWLRQADVQLHDVSGMAYEPWRNRARLSSRTDINYLAHAAVPQGDAA
;
A
#
# COMPACT_ATOMS: atom_id res chain seq x y z
N MET A 1 -21.35 21.28 18.59
CA MET A 1 -19.91 20.99 18.83
C MET A 1 -19.46 20.10 17.69
N THR A 2 -18.83 20.70 16.69
CA THR A 2 -18.26 19.99 15.54
C THR A 2 -17.00 19.26 16.00
N ALA A 3 -16.93 17.94 15.74
CA ALA A 3 -15.72 17.17 15.97
C ALA A 3 -14.56 17.80 15.18
N PRO A 4 -13.33 17.83 15.72
CA PRO A 4 -12.19 18.33 14.98
C PRO A 4 -11.98 17.43 13.76
N HIS A 5 -12.01 18.00 12.55
CA HIS A 5 -11.47 17.34 11.37
C HIS A 5 -10.01 17.02 11.66
N ALA A 6 -9.64 15.73 11.65
CA ALA A 6 -8.25 15.30 11.71
C ALA A 6 -7.60 15.55 10.33
N SER A 7 -7.45 16.81 9.94
CA SER A 7 -6.66 17.21 8.77
C SER A 7 -5.23 17.53 9.24
N SER A 8 -4.15 16.91 8.78
CA SER A 8 -3.95 16.18 7.53
C SER A 8 -2.67 15.34 7.66
N ASN A 9 -2.79 14.01 7.82
CA ASN A 9 -1.63 13.12 7.80
C ASN A 9 -1.21 12.79 6.36
N PHE A 10 -0.94 13.83 5.57
CA PHE A 10 -0.51 13.71 4.18
C PHE A 10 0.37 14.89 3.78
N ASP A 11 1.19 14.69 2.76
CA ASP A 11 1.95 15.76 2.10
C ASP A 11 1.32 16.06 0.73
N GLN A 12 0.85 17.30 0.54
CA GLN A 12 0.24 17.72 -0.72
C GLN A 12 1.22 17.64 -1.90
N ALA A 13 2.50 17.93 -1.67
CA ALA A 13 3.51 17.86 -2.73
C ALA A 13 3.72 16.42 -3.22
N GLU A 14 3.61 15.43 -2.33
CA GLU A 14 3.64 14.01 -2.72
C GLU A 14 2.39 13.64 -3.53
N LEU A 15 1.19 14.05 -3.10
CA LEU A 15 -0.06 13.79 -3.83
C LEU A 15 -0.02 14.38 -5.24
N ASP A 16 0.47 15.60 -5.40
CA ASP A 16 0.55 16.29 -6.70
C ASP A 16 1.52 15.58 -7.66
N LYS A 17 2.65 15.04 -7.16
CA LYS A 17 3.60 14.24 -7.97
C LYS A 17 2.93 13.02 -8.56
N PHE A 18 2.16 12.26 -7.77
CA PHE A 18 1.47 11.07 -8.25
C PHE A 18 0.30 11.42 -9.18
N ALA A 19 -0.46 12.48 -8.86
CA ALA A 19 -1.57 12.95 -9.70
C ALA A 19 -1.11 13.32 -11.12
N ALA A 20 0.09 13.92 -11.27
CA ALA A 20 0.68 14.23 -12.57
C ALA A 20 0.92 12.98 -13.46
N LEU A 21 1.00 11.79 -12.86
CA LEU A 21 1.23 10.52 -13.56
C LEU A 21 -0.06 9.73 -13.81
N ALA A 22 -1.22 10.20 -13.33
CA ALA A 22 -2.49 9.46 -13.33
C ALA A 22 -2.87 8.91 -14.71
N ASN A 23 -2.80 9.72 -15.76
CA ASN A 23 -3.23 9.32 -17.12
C ASN A 23 -2.37 8.20 -17.74
N ARG A 24 -1.22 7.88 -17.16
CA ARG A 24 -0.34 6.78 -17.61
C ARG A 24 -0.18 5.69 -16.57
N TRP A 25 -1.06 5.64 -15.57
CA TRP A 25 -0.96 4.67 -14.48
C TRP A 25 -1.07 3.21 -14.96
N TRP A 26 -1.97 2.98 -15.91
CA TRP A 26 -2.22 1.66 -16.51
C TRP A 26 -1.38 1.36 -17.76
N ASP A 27 -0.47 2.26 -18.15
CA ASP A 27 0.52 2.00 -19.20
C ASP A 27 1.60 1.05 -18.67
N ALA A 28 1.59 -0.21 -19.10
CA ALA A 28 2.51 -1.25 -18.65
C ALA A 28 3.99 -0.96 -19.00
N ASP A 29 4.24 -0.08 -19.98
CA ASP A 29 5.57 0.42 -20.35
C ASP A 29 5.83 1.86 -19.86
N GLY A 30 4.89 2.41 -19.09
CA GLY A 30 4.93 3.76 -18.56
C GLY A 30 5.73 3.91 -17.26
N PRO A 31 5.62 5.07 -16.60
CA PRO A 31 6.36 5.38 -15.38
C PRO A 31 6.12 4.37 -14.24
N GLN A 32 4.94 3.76 -14.20
CA GLN A 32 4.53 2.79 -13.17
C GLN A 32 4.87 1.34 -13.53
N LYS A 33 5.63 1.08 -14.61
CA LYS A 33 6.05 -0.26 -15.03
C LYS A 33 6.56 -1.16 -13.89
N PRO A 34 7.39 -0.68 -12.93
CA PRO A 34 7.79 -1.50 -11.80
C PRO A 34 6.62 -1.96 -10.92
N LEU A 35 5.60 -1.11 -10.70
CA LEU A 35 4.41 -1.48 -9.93
C LEU A 35 3.61 -2.57 -10.61
N HIS A 36 3.47 -2.50 -11.95
CA HIS A 36 2.86 -3.59 -12.73
C HIS A 36 3.59 -4.92 -12.54
N ALA A 37 4.92 -4.91 -12.52
CA ALA A 37 5.72 -6.12 -12.31
C ALA A 37 5.66 -6.66 -10.88
N LEU A 38 5.48 -5.78 -9.88
CA LEU A 38 5.37 -6.14 -8.46
C LEU A 38 3.96 -6.62 -8.10
N ASN A 39 2.92 -6.15 -8.78
CA ASN A 39 1.52 -6.41 -8.42
C ASN A 39 1.16 -7.91 -8.32
N PRO A 40 1.56 -8.79 -9.26
CA PRO A 40 1.29 -10.22 -9.14
C PRO A 40 1.90 -10.86 -7.87
N VAL A 41 3.08 -10.37 -7.45
CA VAL A 41 3.76 -10.86 -6.24
C VAL A 41 3.05 -10.39 -4.98
N ARG A 42 2.57 -9.14 -4.96
CA ARG A 42 1.78 -8.58 -3.86
C ARG A 42 0.46 -9.34 -3.70
N LEU A 43 -0.27 -9.55 -4.80
CA LEU A 43 -1.49 -10.34 -4.81
C LEU A 43 -1.22 -11.76 -4.30
N GLN A 44 -0.18 -12.43 -4.83
CA GLN A 44 0.21 -13.77 -4.39
C GLN A 44 0.49 -13.81 -2.88
N TYR A 45 1.26 -12.84 -2.36
CA TYR A 45 1.61 -12.77 -0.94
C TYR A 45 0.37 -12.70 -0.04
N VAL A 46 -0.64 -11.92 -0.43
CA VAL A 46 -1.92 -11.82 0.28
C VAL A 46 -2.71 -13.14 0.14
N ALA A 47 -2.93 -13.60 -1.09
CA ALA A 47 -3.79 -14.76 -1.40
C ALA A 47 -3.28 -16.08 -0.81
N GLU A 48 -1.97 -16.23 -0.60
CA GLU A 48 -1.38 -17.41 0.06
C GLU A 48 -1.60 -17.44 1.57
N ARG A 49 -1.92 -16.29 2.19
CA ARG A 49 -2.04 -16.14 3.65
C ARG A 49 -3.48 -16.02 4.11
N VAL A 50 -4.39 -15.53 3.25
CA VAL A 50 -5.80 -15.34 3.56
C VAL A 50 -6.70 -15.71 2.38
N PRO A 51 -7.87 -16.32 2.61
CA PRO A 51 -8.86 -16.53 1.56
C PRO A 51 -9.48 -15.19 1.15
N LEU A 52 -9.38 -14.84 -0.14
CA LEU A 52 -9.91 -13.57 -0.65
C LEU A 52 -11.38 -13.65 -1.07
N ARG A 53 -11.87 -14.82 -1.49
CA ARG A 53 -13.24 -14.96 -1.97
C ARG A 53 -14.26 -14.63 -0.87
N GLY A 54 -15.04 -13.59 -1.07
CA GLY A 54 -16.06 -13.10 -0.13
C GLY A 54 -15.49 -12.34 1.07
N ALA A 55 -14.17 -12.14 1.16
CA ALA A 55 -13.57 -11.31 2.19
C ALA A 55 -13.85 -9.83 1.90
N ARG A 56 -14.13 -9.04 2.94
CA ARG A 56 -14.16 -7.57 2.84
C ARG A 56 -12.73 -7.05 2.94
N VAL A 57 -12.24 -6.45 1.87
CA VAL A 57 -10.85 -5.99 1.75
C VAL A 57 -10.83 -4.49 1.59
N LEU A 58 -10.00 -3.82 2.37
CA LEU A 58 -9.68 -2.40 2.19
C LEU A 58 -8.27 -2.25 1.61
N ASP A 59 -8.14 -1.46 0.55
CA ASP A 59 -6.85 -1.07 -0.02
C ASP A 59 -6.58 0.42 0.22
N ILE A 60 -5.60 0.74 1.06
CA ILE A 60 -5.24 2.11 1.48
C ILE A 60 -4.06 2.60 0.65
N GLY A 61 -4.22 3.77 0.02
CA GLY A 61 -3.25 4.28 -0.95
C GLY A 61 -3.36 3.53 -2.27
N CYS A 62 -4.58 3.32 -2.76
CA CYS A 62 -4.83 2.44 -3.90
C CYS A 62 -4.29 2.99 -5.23
N GLY A 63 -3.98 4.28 -5.30
CA GLY A 63 -3.55 4.96 -6.52
C GLY A 63 -4.52 4.72 -7.67
N GLY A 64 -4.00 4.29 -8.82
CA GLY A 64 -4.81 3.94 -9.98
C GLY A 64 -5.48 2.56 -9.93
N GLY A 65 -5.40 1.81 -8.82
CA GLY A 65 -6.22 0.61 -8.61
C GLY A 65 -5.60 -0.73 -9.01
N LEU A 66 -4.29 -0.81 -9.24
CA LEU A 66 -3.62 -2.04 -9.68
C LEU A 66 -3.87 -3.23 -8.74
N LEU A 67 -3.64 -3.05 -7.45
CA LEU A 67 -3.85 -4.09 -6.46
C LEU A 67 -5.34 -4.28 -6.17
N SER A 68 -6.10 -3.19 -6.09
CA SER A 68 -7.53 -3.22 -5.80
C SER A 68 -8.32 -4.05 -6.82
N GLU A 69 -8.06 -3.85 -8.13
CA GLU A 69 -8.71 -4.66 -9.17
C GLU A 69 -8.27 -6.12 -9.12
N ALA A 70 -6.99 -6.39 -8.84
CA ALA A 70 -6.47 -7.75 -8.73
C ALA A 70 -7.09 -8.51 -7.54
N LEU A 71 -7.29 -7.83 -6.40
CA LEU A 71 -7.99 -8.38 -5.24
C LEU A 71 -9.47 -8.67 -5.55
N ALA A 72 -10.15 -7.75 -6.24
CA ALA A 72 -11.55 -7.93 -6.64
C ALA A 72 -11.71 -9.08 -7.64
N GLN A 73 -10.80 -9.21 -8.62
CA GLN A 73 -10.75 -10.35 -9.55
C GLN A 73 -10.50 -11.69 -8.83
N ALA A 74 -9.76 -11.68 -7.71
CA ALA A 74 -9.60 -12.85 -6.84
C ALA A 74 -10.86 -13.18 -6.01
N GLY A 75 -11.92 -12.37 -6.10
CA GLY A 75 -13.24 -12.59 -5.50
C GLY A 75 -13.50 -11.84 -4.20
N ALA A 76 -12.65 -10.87 -3.83
CA ALA A 76 -12.87 -10.01 -2.68
C ALA A 76 -13.95 -8.94 -2.93
N ASP A 77 -14.61 -8.50 -1.86
CA ASP A 77 -15.41 -7.27 -1.82
C ASP A 77 -14.49 -6.11 -1.44
N VAL A 78 -14.05 -5.33 -2.44
CA VAL A 78 -12.97 -4.35 -2.29
C VAL A 78 -13.51 -2.93 -2.14
N THR A 79 -13.16 -2.29 -1.03
CA THR A 79 -13.14 -0.83 -0.89
C THR A 79 -11.71 -0.35 -1.06
N ALA A 80 -11.49 0.72 -1.82
CA ALA A 80 -10.16 1.23 -2.10
C ALA A 80 -10.14 2.76 -1.89
N ILE A 81 -9.19 3.25 -1.12
CA ILE A 81 -9.11 4.67 -0.75
C ILE A 81 -7.76 5.27 -1.14
N ASP A 82 -7.80 6.51 -1.61
CA ASP A 82 -6.63 7.33 -1.86
C ASP A 82 -6.98 8.81 -1.59
N LEU A 83 -5.98 9.64 -1.34
CA LEU A 83 -6.19 11.09 -1.13
C LEU A 83 -6.05 11.89 -2.42
N ALA A 84 -5.47 11.33 -3.49
CA ALA A 84 -5.33 11.97 -4.79
C ALA A 84 -6.57 11.76 -5.68
N PRO A 85 -7.41 12.80 -5.92
CA PRO A 85 -8.66 12.63 -6.65
C PRO A 85 -8.47 12.18 -8.10
N GLU A 86 -7.39 12.61 -8.75
CA GLU A 86 -7.08 12.24 -10.14
C GLU A 86 -6.73 10.76 -10.27
N LEU A 87 -6.05 10.16 -9.28
CA LEU A 87 -5.76 8.73 -9.25
C LEU A 87 -7.05 7.92 -9.08
N VAL A 88 -7.88 8.32 -8.11
CA VAL A 88 -9.19 7.70 -7.87
C VAL A 88 -10.09 7.76 -9.11
N LYS A 89 -10.04 8.88 -9.85
CA LYS A 89 -10.78 9.03 -11.11
C LYS A 89 -10.29 8.04 -12.18
N VAL A 90 -8.97 7.90 -12.35
CA VAL A 90 -8.38 6.92 -13.28
C VAL A 90 -8.72 5.49 -12.88
N ALA A 91 -8.64 5.17 -11.58
CA ALA A 91 -8.98 3.84 -11.05
C ALA A 91 -10.45 3.48 -11.33
N ARG A 92 -11.37 4.42 -11.10
CA ARG A 92 -12.80 4.24 -11.41
C ARG A 92 -13.05 4.05 -12.91
N LEU A 93 -12.36 4.81 -13.77
CA LEU A 93 -12.50 4.68 -15.21
C LEU A 93 -12.01 3.31 -15.69
N HIS A 94 -10.80 2.90 -15.26
CA HIS A 94 -10.25 1.61 -15.64
C HIS A 94 -11.09 0.44 -15.13
N ALA A 95 -11.59 0.49 -13.89
CA ALA A 95 -12.47 -0.54 -13.36
C ALA A 95 -13.79 -0.67 -14.14
N LEU A 96 -14.32 0.45 -14.67
CA LEU A 96 -15.47 0.43 -15.58
C LEU A 96 -15.13 -0.24 -16.92
N GLU A 97 -13.96 0.07 -17.48
CA GLU A 97 -13.46 -0.53 -18.73
C GLU A 97 -13.16 -2.03 -18.58
N SER A 98 -12.61 -2.44 -17.44
CA SER A 98 -12.25 -3.83 -17.13
C SER A 98 -13.43 -4.66 -16.62
N GLY A 99 -14.56 -4.02 -16.30
CA GLY A 99 -15.75 -4.66 -15.75
C GLY A 99 -15.56 -5.18 -14.31
N VAL A 100 -14.54 -4.70 -13.60
CA VAL A 100 -14.23 -5.09 -12.22
C VAL A 100 -14.95 -4.16 -11.25
N LYS A 101 -15.59 -4.73 -10.23
CA LYS A 101 -16.30 -3.95 -9.21
C LYS A 101 -15.39 -3.65 -8.02
N VAL A 102 -15.04 -2.37 -7.85
CA VAL A 102 -14.32 -1.84 -6.69
C VAL A 102 -14.99 -0.55 -6.23
N ASP A 103 -15.19 -0.38 -4.92
CA ASP A 103 -15.67 0.86 -4.34
C ASP A 103 -14.50 1.82 -4.05
N TYR A 104 -14.16 2.64 -5.03
CA TYR A 104 -13.10 3.65 -4.90
C TYR A 104 -13.60 4.93 -4.25
N ARG A 105 -12.85 5.48 -3.27
CA ARG A 105 -13.18 6.71 -2.56
C ARG A 105 -11.98 7.64 -2.41
N VAL A 106 -12.25 8.94 -2.45
CA VAL A 106 -11.27 9.96 -2.02
C VAL A 106 -11.48 10.15 -0.53
N GLN A 107 -10.69 9.49 0.30
CA GLN A 107 -10.93 9.44 1.75
C GLN A 107 -9.64 9.09 2.51
N ALA A 108 -9.43 9.72 3.67
CA ALA A 108 -8.33 9.37 4.57
C ALA A 108 -8.63 8.05 5.31
N ALA A 109 -7.58 7.29 5.63
CA ALA A 109 -7.72 6.05 6.40
C ALA A 109 -8.28 6.32 7.81
N GLU A 110 -7.86 7.41 8.43
CA GLU A 110 -8.29 7.84 9.76
C GLU A 110 -9.79 8.18 9.80
N ASP A 111 -10.29 8.85 8.76
CA ASP A 111 -11.71 9.19 8.61
C ASP A 111 -12.54 7.92 8.42
N LEU A 112 -12.12 7.02 7.53
CA LEU A 112 -12.81 5.74 7.33
C LEU A 112 -12.78 4.88 8.60
N ALA A 113 -11.68 4.90 9.35
CA ALA A 113 -11.56 4.21 10.63
C ALA A 113 -12.52 4.78 11.69
N ALA A 114 -12.83 6.08 11.61
CA ALA A 114 -13.84 6.71 12.44
C ALA A 114 -15.27 6.27 12.07
N GLU A 115 -15.54 6.13 10.78
CA GLU A 115 -16.87 5.78 10.24
C GLU A 115 -17.20 4.29 10.37
N GLN A 116 -16.22 3.40 10.12
CA GLN A 116 -16.45 1.96 9.97
C GLN A 116 -15.41 1.11 10.73
N PRO A 117 -15.31 1.24 12.07
CA PRO A 117 -14.38 0.42 12.84
C PRO A 117 -14.74 -1.08 12.75
N GLY A 118 -13.74 -1.95 12.73
CA GLY A 118 -13.90 -3.41 12.76
C GLY A 118 -14.69 -3.99 11.59
N SER A 119 -14.56 -3.39 10.40
CA SER A 119 -15.41 -3.69 9.25
C SER A 119 -14.75 -4.57 8.18
N PHE A 120 -13.41 -4.65 8.17
CA PHE A 120 -12.62 -5.35 7.15
C PHE A 120 -11.96 -6.62 7.68
N ASP A 121 -11.98 -7.67 6.85
CA ASP A 121 -11.26 -8.92 7.10
C ASP A 121 -9.76 -8.76 6.77
N VAL A 122 -9.47 -7.97 5.75
CA VAL A 122 -8.12 -7.69 5.25
C VAL A 122 -7.96 -6.21 4.98
N VAL A 123 -6.82 -5.64 5.38
CA VAL A 123 -6.37 -4.30 4.99
C VAL A 123 -5.02 -4.43 4.28
N THR A 124 -4.90 -3.87 3.08
CA THR A 124 -3.64 -3.68 2.36
C THR A 124 -3.24 -2.21 2.40
N CYS A 125 -1.96 -1.93 2.61
CA CYS A 125 -1.37 -0.58 2.50
C CYS A 125 0.05 -0.72 1.93
N MET A 126 0.17 -0.61 0.61
CA MET A 126 1.34 -1.05 -0.16
C MET A 126 2.00 0.14 -0.87
N GLU A 127 3.25 0.46 -0.52
CA GLU A 127 4.01 1.62 -1.03
C GLU A 127 3.33 2.98 -0.74
N MET A 128 2.81 3.13 0.48
CA MET A 128 2.13 4.35 0.90
C MET A 128 2.68 4.92 2.20
N LEU A 129 3.11 4.07 3.14
CA LEU A 129 3.53 4.50 4.48
C LEU A 129 4.75 5.43 4.48
N GLU A 130 5.64 5.32 3.50
CA GLU A 130 6.80 6.21 3.35
C GLU A 130 6.42 7.63 2.90
N HIS A 131 5.19 7.84 2.41
CA HIS A 131 4.71 9.12 1.89
C HIS A 131 3.86 9.91 2.91
N VAL A 132 3.70 9.41 4.13
CA VAL A 132 2.91 10.08 5.18
C VAL A 132 3.79 10.68 6.29
N PRO A 133 3.42 11.84 6.85
CA PRO A 133 4.14 12.44 7.98
C PRO A 133 4.15 11.57 9.25
N ASP A 134 3.07 10.86 9.54
CA ASP A 134 2.93 9.98 10.71
C ASP A 134 2.48 8.56 10.28
N PRO A 135 3.43 7.67 9.97
CA PRO A 135 3.12 6.28 9.64
C PRO A 135 2.47 5.52 10.80
N ALA A 136 2.74 5.90 12.06
CA ALA A 136 2.19 5.21 13.23
C ALA A 136 0.67 5.45 13.34
N ALA A 137 0.20 6.65 13.00
CA ALA A 137 -1.22 6.97 12.91
C ALA A 137 -1.96 6.10 11.87
N ILE A 138 -1.33 5.85 10.71
CA ILE A 138 -1.89 4.93 9.70
C ILE A 138 -1.97 3.49 10.25
N ILE A 139 -0.93 3.00 10.93
CA ILE A 139 -0.99 1.67 11.57
C ILE A 139 -2.13 1.58 12.60
N ALA A 140 -2.35 2.64 13.39
CA ALA A 140 -3.45 2.70 14.34
C ALA A 140 -4.83 2.72 13.64
N ALA A 141 -4.96 3.44 12.53
CA ALA A 141 -6.16 3.42 11.70
C ALA A 141 -6.43 2.02 11.12
N CYS A 142 -5.41 1.36 10.59
CA CYS A 142 -5.49 -0.02 10.11
C CYS A 142 -6.00 -0.98 11.19
N LYS A 143 -5.43 -0.92 12.41
CA LYS A 143 -5.91 -1.72 13.56
C LYS A 143 -7.40 -1.47 13.83
N ARG A 144 -7.84 -0.21 13.83
CA ARG A 144 -9.24 0.17 14.10
C ARG A 144 -10.20 -0.30 13.00
N LEU A 145 -9.76 -0.36 11.75
CA LEU A 145 -10.53 -0.82 10.60
C LEU A 145 -10.69 -2.35 10.54
N LEU A 146 -9.69 -3.08 11.05
CA LEU A 146 -9.67 -4.53 11.04
C LEU A 146 -10.61 -5.14 12.08
N LYS A 147 -11.32 -6.19 11.68
CA LYS A 147 -12.03 -7.09 12.59
C LYS A 147 -11.06 -7.77 13.56
N PRO A 148 -11.53 -8.28 14.72
CA PRO A 148 -10.77 -9.25 15.50
C PRO A 148 -10.35 -10.44 14.62
N GLY A 149 -9.08 -10.85 14.67
CA GLY A 149 -8.53 -11.85 13.75
C GLY A 149 -8.24 -11.35 12.32
N GLY A 150 -8.51 -10.07 12.02
CA GLY A 150 -8.28 -9.49 10.70
C GLY A 150 -6.79 -9.33 10.36
N HIS A 151 -6.48 -9.30 9.07
CA HIS A 151 -5.10 -9.33 8.57
C HIS A 151 -4.68 -8.00 7.93
N LEU A 152 -3.50 -7.53 8.31
CA LEU A 152 -2.85 -6.35 7.75
C LEU A 152 -1.69 -6.78 6.86
N PHE A 153 -1.65 -6.24 5.65
CA PHE A 153 -0.55 -6.42 4.72
C PHE A 153 0.04 -5.08 4.32
N LEU A 154 1.36 -4.96 4.42
CA LEU A 154 2.08 -3.72 4.21
C LEU A 154 3.23 -3.94 3.22
N SER A 155 3.58 -2.91 2.45
CA SER A 155 4.87 -2.87 1.75
C SER A 155 5.48 -1.49 1.79
N THR A 156 6.81 -1.46 1.78
CA THR A 156 7.59 -0.22 1.75
C THR A 156 9.03 -0.51 1.31
N ILE A 157 9.74 0.54 0.91
CA ILE A 157 11.18 0.52 0.66
C ILE A 157 11.94 0.49 1.99
N ASN A 158 12.91 -0.41 2.13
CA ASN A 158 13.72 -0.54 3.34
C ASN A 158 14.80 0.54 3.40
N ARG A 159 15.03 1.15 4.57
CA ARG A 159 16.11 2.12 4.76
C ARG A 159 17.48 1.45 4.88
N THR A 160 18.05 1.08 3.74
CA THR A 160 19.43 0.57 3.63
C THR A 160 20.24 1.34 2.60
N ALA A 161 21.56 1.24 2.68
CA ALA A 161 22.46 1.78 1.66
C ALA A 161 22.22 1.14 0.28
N ALA A 162 21.76 -0.11 0.23
CA ALA A 162 21.43 -0.82 -1.01
C ALA A 162 20.13 -0.29 -1.62
N ALA A 163 19.09 -0.05 -0.82
CA ALA A 163 17.84 0.56 -1.28
C ALA A 163 18.07 1.97 -1.81
N PHE A 164 18.90 2.75 -1.12
CA PHE A 164 19.34 4.07 -1.56
C PHE A 164 20.08 4.01 -2.90
N ALA A 165 21.00 3.06 -3.08
CA ALA A 165 21.70 2.87 -4.34
C ALA A 165 20.74 2.48 -5.48
N VAL A 166 19.78 1.59 -5.24
CA VAL A 166 18.80 1.18 -6.28
C VAL A 166 17.82 2.31 -6.62
N ALA A 167 17.27 3.00 -5.61
CA ALA A 167 16.27 4.06 -5.80
C ALA A 167 16.87 5.32 -6.43
N ILE A 168 18.04 5.78 -5.94
CA ILE A 168 18.64 7.04 -6.41
C ILE A 168 19.61 6.80 -7.57
N VAL A 169 20.54 5.85 -7.48
CA VAL A 169 21.54 5.66 -8.56
C VAL A 169 20.89 5.03 -9.80
N GLY A 170 19.93 4.11 -9.61
CA GLY A 170 19.19 3.50 -10.71
C GLY A 170 18.24 4.46 -11.43
N ALA A 171 17.34 5.14 -10.71
CA ALA A 171 16.28 5.96 -11.31
C ALA A 171 16.71 7.40 -11.64
N GLU A 172 17.53 8.05 -10.80
CA GLU A 172 17.95 9.45 -11.00
C GLU A 172 19.23 9.55 -11.85
N TYR A 173 20.27 8.75 -11.58
CA TYR A 173 21.59 8.92 -12.21
C TYR A 173 21.80 8.11 -13.49
N VAL A 174 21.30 6.88 -13.57
CA VAL A 174 21.50 6.00 -14.73
C VAL A 174 20.36 6.11 -15.74
N ALA A 175 19.10 6.14 -15.29
CA ALA A 175 17.94 6.14 -16.19
C ALA A 175 17.39 7.55 -16.53
N ARG A 176 17.75 8.60 -15.78
CA ARG A 176 17.19 9.98 -15.88
C ARG A 176 15.66 10.01 -15.86
N LEU A 177 15.02 9.05 -15.20
CA LEU A 177 13.57 8.89 -15.22
C LEU A 177 12.85 9.79 -14.21
N LEU A 178 13.58 10.32 -13.22
CA LEU A 178 13.03 11.17 -12.15
C LEU A 178 13.89 12.41 -11.88
N PRO A 179 13.29 13.55 -11.47
CA PRO A 179 14.02 14.73 -11.01
C PRO A 179 14.94 14.41 -9.83
N LYS A 180 16.06 15.13 -9.71
CA LYS A 180 17.00 14.96 -8.60
C LYS A 180 16.32 15.28 -7.26
N GLY A 181 16.51 14.42 -6.26
CA GLY A 181 16.00 14.64 -4.90
C GLY A 181 14.56 14.17 -4.69
N THR A 182 14.10 13.19 -5.46
CA THR A 182 12.74 12.65 -5.32
C THR A 182 12.60 11.71 -4.12
N HIS A 183 13.70 11.16 -3.60
CA HIS A 183 13.70 10.25 -2.46
C HIS A 183 14.60 10.77 -1.32
N HIS A 184 14.02 11.14 -0.18
CA HIS A 184 14.81 11.43 1.00
C HIS A 184 15.05 10.13 1.76
N TYR A 185 16.33 9.76 1.97
CA TYR A 185 16.74 8.56 2.71
C TYR A 185 16.06 8.39 4.09
N GLN A 186 15.50 9.47 4.65
CA GLN A 186 14.81 9.49 5.93
C GLN A 186 13.33 9.06 5.87
N GLU A 187 12.78 8.80 4.68
CA GLU A 187 11.38 8.39 4.49
C GLU A 187 11.21 6.87 4.44
N PHE A 188 12.25 6.12 4.08
CA PHE A 188 12.20 4.65 4.03
C PHE A 188 12.01 4.04 5.42
N ILE A 189 11.16 3.04 5.57
CA ILE A 189 10.84 2.49 6.90
C ILE A 189 11.66 1.22 7.10
N LYS A 190 12.33 1.08 8.26
CA LYS A 190 13.00 -0.19 8.59
C LYS A 190 11.97 -1.20 9.10
N PRO A 191 12.16 -2.51 8.86
CA PRO A 191 11.31 -3.55 9.43
C PRO A 191 11.16 -3.44 10.96
N ALA A 192 12.21 -3.03 11.67
CA ALA A 192 12.18 -2.85 13.13
C ALA A 192 11.31 -1.66 13.58
N GLU A 193 11.25 -0.59 12.78
CA GLU A 193 10.39 0.57 13.06
C GLU A 193 8.93 0.19 12.85
N LEU A 194 8.64 -0.50 11.74
CA LEU A 194 7.32 -1.04 11.48
C LEU A 194 6.87 -2.01 12.59
N ALA A 195 7.72 -2.96 12.97
CA ALA A 195 7.43 -3.93 14.02
C ALA A 195 7.12 -3.24 15.37
N ARG A 196 7.79 -2.12 15.66
CA ARG A 196 7.51 -1.32 16.86
C ARG A 196 6.13 -0.67 16.79
N TRP A 197 5.75 -0.06 15.68
CA TRP A 197 4.42 0.55 15.51
C TRP A 197 3.31 -0.48 15.57
N LEU A 198 3.48 -1.64 14.91
CA LEU A 198 2.53 -2.76 14.98
C LEU A 198 2.32 -3.22 16.43
N ARG A 199 3.40 -3.41 17.20
CA ARG A 199 3.30 -3.80 18.61
C ARG A 199 2.60 -2.74 19.47
N GLN A 200 2.88 -1.46 19.23
CA GLN A 200 2.21 -0.35 19.93
C GLN A 200 0.70 -0.31 19.64
N ALA A 201 0.29 -0.74 18.45
CA ALA A 201 -1.12 -0.84 18.04
C ALA A 201 -1.76 -2.20 18.38
N ASP A 202 -1.08 -3.09 19.11
CA ASP A 202 -1.56 -4.44 19.40
C ASP A 202 -1.91 -5.25 18.10
N VAL A 203 -1.01 -5.18 17.12
CA VAL A 203 -1.03 -5.98 15.89
C VAL A 203 0.21 -6.88 15.89
N GLN A 204 0.02 -8.19 15.71
CA GLN A 204 1.08 -9.18 15.74
C GLN A 204 1.71 -9.34 14.36
N LEU A 205 3.01 -9.07 14.24
CA LEU A 205 3.77 -9.33 13.01
C LEU A 205 4.02 -10.83 12.86
N HIS A 206 3.62 -11.41 11.73
CA HIS A 206 3.76 -12.83 11.42
C HIS A 206 4.86 -13.12 10.40
N ASP A 207 4.99 -12.27 9.38
CA ASP A 207 5.99 -12.45 8.32
C ASP A 207 6.55 -11.13 7.81
N VAL A 208 7.82 -11.16 7.39
CA VAL A 208 8.48 -10.10 6.64
C VAL A 208 9.29 -10.74 5.52
N SER A 209 8.87 -10.49 4.28
CA SER A 209 9.47 -11.04 3.08
C SER A 209 9.92 -9.90 2.15
N GLY A 210 11.03 -10.04 1.44
CA GLY A 210 11.44 -9.09 0.41
C GLY A 210 10.82 -9.34 -0.96
N MET A 211 10.93 -8.38 -1.87
CA MET A 211 10.61 -8.55 -3.28
C MET A 211 11.86 -8.31 -4.14
N ALA A 212 12.27 -9.31 -4.91
CA ALA A 212 13.32 -9.18 -5.90
C ALA A 212 12.71 -8.80 -7.25
N TYR A 213 13.10 -7.65 -7.80
CA TYR A 213 12.69 -7.18 -9.13
C TYR A 213 13.81 -7.44 -10.15
N GLU A 214 13.45 -7.99 -11.32
CA GLU A 214 14.32 -8.27 -12.45
C GLU A 214 13.92 -7.37 -13.64
N PRO A 215 14.51 -6.15 -13.78
CA PRO A 215 14.08 -5.16 -14.77
C PRO A 215 14.14 -5.65 -16.22
N TRP A 216 15.15 -6.47 -16.56
CA TRP A 216 15.34 -7.03 -17.91
C TRP A 216 14.25 -8.03 -18.31
N ARG A 217 13.52 -8.60 -17.33
CA ARG A 217 12.38 -9.50 -17.56
C ARG A 217 11.04 -8.84 -17.23
N ASN A 218 11.03 -7.63 -16.67
CA ASN A 218 9.86 -6.98 -16.10
C ASN A 218 9.06 -7.91 -15.17
N ARG A 219 9.78 -8.64 -14.28
CA ARG A 219 9.18 -9.61 -13.36
C ARG A 219 9.71 -9.39 -11.96
N ALA A 220 8.86 -9.65 -10.98
CA ALA A 220 9.25 -9.74 -9.58
C ALA A 220 9.01 -11.14 -9.03
N ARG A 221 9.63 -11.42 -7.88
CA ARG A 221 9.39 -12.62 -7.07
C ARG A 221 9.59 -12.33 -5.60
N LEU A 222 8.97 -13.15 -4.75
CA LEU A 222 9.28 -13.16 -3.31
C LEU A 222 10.75 -13.54 -3.07
N SER A 223 11.31 -12.96 -2.02
CA SER A 223 12.70 -13.08 -1.64
C SER A 223 12.80 -13.12 -0.12
N SER A 224 13.75 -13.88 0.43
CA SER A 224 14.09 -13.81 1.85
C SER A 224 14.91 -12.55 2.20
N ARG A 225 15.50 -11.90 1.20
CA ARG A 225 16.30 -10.68 1.37
C ARG A 225 15.40 -9.46 1.41
N THR A 226 15.41 -8.73 2.52
CA THR A 226 14.64 -7.50 2.75
C THR A 226 15.47 -6.24 2.53
N ASP A 227 16.68 -6.36 1.97
CA ASP A 227 17.65 -5.26 1.89
C ASP A 227 17.13 -4.04 1.11
N ILE A 228 16.25 -4.23 0.13
CA ILE A 228 15.76 -3.15 -0.75
C ILE A 228 14.35 -2.72 -0.37
N ASN A 229 13.45 -3.68 -0.25
CA ASN A 229 12.04 -3.47 0.07
C ASN A 229 11.54 -4.70 0.83
N TYR A 230 10.35 -4.59 1.39
CA TYR A 230 9.70 -5.73 2.00
C TYR A 230 8.18 -5.62 1.94
N LEU A 231 7.56 -6.79 2.05
CA LEU A 231 6.19 -7.05 2.39
C LEU A 231 6.15 -7.51 3.84
N ALA A 232 5.15 -7.06 4.59
CA ALA A 232 4.89 -7.51 5.95
C ALA A 232 3.46 -8.05 6.05
N HIS A 233 3.29 -9.16 6.76
CA HIS A 233 1.98 -9.69 7.15
C HIS A 233 1.86 -9.63 8.66
N ALA A 234 0.79 -9.00 9.13
CA ALA A 234 0.46 -8.91 10.53
C ALA A 234 -1.02 -9.23 10.74
N ALA A 235 -1.42 -9.59 11.95
CA ALA A 235 -2.82 -9.84 12.28
C ALA A 235 -3.21 -9.21 13.62
N VAL A 236 -4.47 -8.81 13.69
CA VAL A 236 -5.12 -8.46 14.95
C VAL A 236 -5.38 -9.75 15.72
N PRO A 237 -5.01 -9.85 17.01
CA PRO A 237 -5.35 -11.02 17.81
C PRO A 237 -6.85 -11.33 17.73
N GLN A 238 -7.19 -12.62 17.68
CA GLN A 238 -8.57 -13.03 17.90
C GLN A 238 -8.88 -12.67 19.36
N GLY A 239 -9.87 -11.80 19.59
CA GLY A 239 -10.28 -11.51 20.97
C GLY A 239 -10.64 -12.81 21.67
N ASP A 240 -10.31 -12.94 22.95
CA ASP A 240 -10.71 -14.11 23.73
C ASP A 240 -12.23 -14.29 23.56
N ALA A 241 -12.65 -15.49 23.14
CA ALA A 241 -14.06 -15.84 23.14
C ALA A 241 -14.53 -15.83 24.59
N ALA A 242 -15.19 -14.73 24.98
CA ALA A 242 -15.87 -14.60 26.27
C ALA A 242 -17.09 -15.54 26.32
#